data_AF-A0A372QAX2-F1
#
_entry.id   AF-A0A372QAX2-F1
#
_cell.length_a   1.000
_cell.length_b   1.000
_cell.length_c   1.000
_cell.angle_alpha   90.00
_cell.angle_beta   90.00
_cell.angle_gamma   90.00
#
_symmetry.space_group_name_H-M   'P 1'
#
loop_
_entity.id
_entity.type
_entity.pdbx_description
1 polymer ?
#
loop_
_entity_poly.entity_id
_entity_poly.type
_entity_poly.pdbx_seq_one_letter_code
_entity_poly.pdbx_strand_id
1 'polypeptide(L)'
;MKFLIFFVALLIINVNAKLTCEENFGVSLCNECQNEVWDFGRDPLGCGFYNHIFYKIEHSSFFPKYNLTAYNEVITNLCSLDFSCSYEEGKKIWQKVEKKCANELAIYIDWSANPSLLDHTVVSSYATILSNYFSVPEHNSICHKTSEGELCGIEAIKPLVDWLKQEIPEGNVQFSYDQQYVYKKDGTRIQIPMELVGYCGECGKNMINEYKIWMDKFVVPDVILKVFDNNLEALKGYFSCPLIL
;
A
#
# COMPACT_ATOMS: atom_id res chain seq x y z
N MET A 1 -5.98 5.49 -18.20
CA MET A 1 -4.91 4.56 -17.80
C MET A 1 -5.06 4.38 -16.30
N LYS A 2 -5.44 3.19 -15.84
CA LYS A 2 -5.91 2.93 -14.47
C LYS A 2 -4.99 1.85 -13.88
N PHE A 3 -4.24 2.16 -12.83
CA PHE A 3 -3.18 1.30 -12.29
C PHE A 3 -3.29 1.12 -10.78
N LEU A 4 -3.64 -0.10 -10.38
CA LEU A 4 -3.15 -0.85 -9.21
C LEU A 4 -3.03 -0.23 -7.83
N ILE A 5 -3.80 -0.83 -6.92
CA ILE A 5 -3.44 -0.94 -5.50
C ILE A 5 -3.24 -2.42 -5.22
N PHE A 6 -2.00 -2.87 -5.30
CA PHE A 6 -1.53 -4.03 -4.51
C PHE A 6 -0.19 -3.70 -3.81
N PHE A 7 0.24 -2.43 -3.88
CA PHE A 7 1.49 -1.96 -3.29
C PHE A 7 1.37 -0.59 -2.61
N VAL A 8 0.37 -0.40 -1.74
CA VAL A 8 0.63 0.51 -0.59
C VAL A 8 1.91 0.07 0.16
N ALA A 9 2.35 -1.18 -0.03
CA ALA A 9 3.57 -1.79 0.48
C ALA A 9 4.92 -1.13 0.08
N LEU A 10 4.99 -0.03 -0.68
CA LEU A 10 6.27 0.65 -0.96
C LEU A 10 6.30 2.16 -0.76
N LEU A 11 5.24 2.73 -0.18
CA LEU A 11 5.09 4.16 0.06
C LEU A 11 4.66 4.25 1.53
N ILE A 12 5.53 4.42 2.52
CA ILE A 12 6.57 5.43 2.65
C ILE A 12 7.63 4.96 3.68
N ILE A 13 8.88 5.38 3.44
CA ILE A 13 9.97 5.58 4.40
C ILE A 13 10.50 4.39 5.20
N ASN A 14 11.74 4.02 4.84
CA ASN A 14 12.94 3.91 5.68
C ASN A 14 12.69 3.92 7.20
N VAL A 15 12.04 2.90 7.76
CA VAL A 15 12.00 2.75 9.21
C VAL A 15 13.15 1.84 9.61
N ASN A 16 14.17 2.41 10.24
CA ASN A 16 14.98 1.64 11.17
C ASN A 16 14.11 1.35 12.40
N ALA A 17 13.93 0.08 12.76
CA ALA A 17 13.34 -0.28 14.04
C ALA A 17 14.09 0.43 15.18
N LYS A 18 13.42 1.42 15.78
CA LYS A 18 13.77 2.33 16.90
C LYS A 18 13.68 3.83 16.59
N LEU A 19 13.24 4.25 15.40
CA LEU A 19 13.04 5.68 15.15
C LEU A 19 11.93 6.24 16.05
N THR A 20 12.17 7.39 16.67
CA THR A 20 11.08 8.24 17.21
C THR A 20 10.33 8.91 16.05
N CYS A 21 9.19 9.54 16.33
CA CYS A 21 8.48 10.33 15.33
C CYS A 21 9.42 11.36 14.67
N GLU A 22 10.21 12.05 15.48
CA GLU A 22 11.21 13.03 15.05
C GLU A 22 12.21 12.45 14.07
N GLU A 23 12.76 11.26 14.38
CA GLU A 23 13.76 10.62 13.53
C GLU A 23 13.15 10.12 12.21
N ASN A 24 11.88 9.67 12.24
CA ASN A 24 11.15 9.26 11.04
C ASN A 24 10.86 10.43 10.09
N PHE A 25 10.54 11.61 10.63
CA PHE A 25 10.24 12.81 9.82
C PHE A 25 11.46 13.72 9.63
N GLY A 26 12.60 13.43 10.25
CA GLY A 26 13.80 14.27 10.19
C GLY A 26 13.60 15.67 10.80
N VAL A 27 12.76 15.77 11.84
CA VAL A 27 12.41 17.04 12.50
C VAL A 27 12.87 17.06 13.95
N SER A 28 12.98 18.23 14.58
CA SER A 28 13.36 18.34 15.99
C SER A 28 12.22 18.03 16.96
N LEU A 29 10.96 18.18 16.50
CA LEU A 29 9.75 17.90 17.26
C LEU A 29 8.63 17.59 16.27
N CYS A 30 7.93 16.48 16.47
CA CYS A 30 6.77 16.17 15.65
C CYS A 30 5.59 17.11 15.92
N ASN A 31 4.98 17.61 14.83
CA ASN A 31 3.75 18.37 14.90
C ASN A 31 2.52 17.46 15.16
N GLU A 32 1.34 18.03 15.32
CA GLU A 32 0.14 17.24 15.63
C GLU A 32 -0.21 16.22 14.52
N CYS A 33 -0.04 16.59 13.26
CA CYS A 33 -0.28 15.68 12.14
C CYS A 33 0.71 14.51 12.16
N GLN A 34 2.01 14.80 12.27
CA GLN A 34 3.09 13.81 12.30
C GLN A 34 2.91 12.80 13.44
N ASN A 35 2.52 13.27 14.63
CA ASN A 35 2.20 12.38 15.74
C ASN A 35 1.00 11.48 15.41
N GLU A 36 -0.03 12.01 14.76
CA GLU A 36 -1.22 11.23 14.41
C GLU A 36 -0.93 10.12 13.40
N VAL A 37 -0.18 10.43 12.34
CA VAL A 37 0.21 9.43 11.33
C VAL A 37 1.25 8.44 11.86
N TRP A 38 2.11 8.86 12.78
CA TRP A 38 3.06 7.99 13.47
C TRP A 38 2.37 6.97 14.38
N ASP A 39 1.37 7.43 15.14
CA ASP A 39 0.66 6.62 16.12
C ASP A 39 -0.15 5.47 15.49
N PHE A 40 -0.58 5.66 14.24
CA PHE A 40 -1.36 4.68 13.48
C PHE A 40 -0.60 3.35 13.23
N GLY A 41 0.73 3.36 13.14
CA GLY A 41 1.53 2.15 12.88
C GLY A 41 1.63 1.16 14.05
N ARG A 42 1.01 1.45 15.21
CA ARG A 42 1.26 0.72 16.48
C ARG A 42 0.29 -0.43 16.77
N ASP A 43 -0.80 -0.57 16.01
CA ASP A 43 -1.75 -1.69 16.15
C ASP A 43 -1.67 -2.66 14.94
N PRO A 44 -0.82 -3.70 15.02
CA PRO A 44 -0.57 -4.60 13.91
C PRO A 44 -1.72 -5.55 13.56
N LEU A 45 -2.66 -5.77 14.48
CA LEU A 45 -3.75 -6.74 14.34
C LEU A 45 -5.11 -6.07 14.12
N GLY A 46 -5.22 -4.77 14.42
CA GLY A 46 -6.34 -3.94 14.04
C GLY A 46 -6.15 -3.27 12.67
N CYS A 47 -6.55 -2.01 12.55
CA CYS A 47 -6.56 -1.31 11.28
C CYS A 47 -5.17 -0.93 10.74
N GLY A 48 -4.10 -1.20 11.50
CA GLY A 48 -2.71 -1.05 11.08
C GLY A 48 -2.14 -2.24 10.28
N PHE A 49 -2.96 -3.24 9.92
CA PHE A 49 -2.53 -4.43 9.16
C PHE A 49 -1.63 -4.12 7.96
N TYR A 50 -2.03 -3.16 7.11
CA TYR A 50 -1.24 -2.69 5.96
C TYR A 50 0.16 -2.23 6.35
N ASN A 51 0.25 -1.35 7.34
CA ASN A 51 1.52 -0.82 7.83
C ASN A 51 2.37 -1.92 8.46
N HIS A 52 1.73 -2.91 9.09
CA HIS A 52 2.45 -4.00 9.71
C HIS A 52 3.07 -4.95 8.68
N ILE A 53 2.35 -5.27 7.60
CA ILE A 53 2.92 -5.98 6.44
C ILE A 53 4.16 -5.23 5.94
N PHE A 54 4.01 -3.92 5.68
CA PHE A 54 5.10 -3.07 5.21
C PHE A 54 6.31 -3.13 6.13
N TYR A 55 6.12 -2.83 7.42
CA TYR A 55 7.19 -2.83 8.42
C TYR A 55 7.91 -4.18 8.48
N LYS A 56 7.15 -5.29 8.44
CA LYS A 56 7.73 -6.64 8.48
C LYS A 56 8.52 -6.98 7.22
N ILE A 57 8.04 -6.61 6.04
CA ILE A 57 8.74 -6.85 4.76
C ILE A 57 10.00 -6.00 4.66
N GLU A 58 9.94 -4.72 5.04
CA GLU A 58 11.08 -3.79 5.00
C GLU A 58 12.23 -4.28 5.89
N HIS A 59 11.91 -4.76 7.10
CA HIS A 59 12.89 -5.32 8.03
C HIS A 59 13.27 -6.78 7.72
N SER A 60 12.72 -7.35 6.65
CA SER A 60 13.08 -8.67 6.18
C SER A 60 14.21 -8.62 5.15
N SER A 61 14.70 -9.79 4.74
CA SER A 61 15.67 -9.90 3.65
C SER A 61 15.06 -9.82 2.24
N PHE A 62 13.79 -9.40 2.10
CA PHE A 62 13.08 -9.34 0.82
C PHE A 62 13.77 -8.41 -0.20
N PHE A 63 13.89 -7.11 0.08
CA PHE A 63 14.33 -6.11 -0.91
C PHE A 63 15.77 -6.24 -1.43
N PRO A 64 16.76 -6.65 -0.62
CA PRO A 64 18.13 -6.77 -1.11
C PRO A 64 18.32 -7.86 -2.18
N LYS A 65 17.43 -8.87 -2.27
CA LYS A 65 17.59 -10.06 -3.14
C LYS A 65 16.30 -10.63 -3.72
N TYR A 66 15.19 -9.91 -3.62
CA TYR A 66 13.86 -10.42 -3.95
C TYR A 66 13.56 -11.76 -3.25
N ASN A 67 13.86 -11.84 -1.95
CA ASN A 67 13.75 -13.07 -1.18
C ASN A 67 12.28 -13.41 -0.87
N LEU A 68 11.64 -14.15 -1.79
CA LEU A 68 10.26 -14.61 -1.62
C LEU A 68 10.05 -15.48 -0.39
N THR A 69 11.07 -16.20 0.10
CA THR A 69 10.93 -16.99 1.33
C THR A 69 10.60 -16.09 2.52
N ALA A 70 11.35 -14.99 2.69
CA ALA A 70 11.12 -14.04 3.77
C ALA A 70 9.75 -13.35 3.65
N TYR A 71 9.34 -13.00 2.43
CA TYR A 71 8.01 -12.44 2.16
C TYR A 71 6.90 -13.43 2.51
N ASN A 72 7.02 -14.69 2.06
CA ASN A 72 6.03 -15.73 2.30
C ASN A 72 5.86 -16.00 3.80
N GLU A 73 6.95 -16.01 4.56
CA GLU A 73 6.91 -16.16 6.03
C GLU A 73 6.14 -15.00 6.68
N VAL A 74 6.38 -13.75 6.24
CA VAL A 74 5.64 -12.59 6.74
C VAL A 74 4.15 -12.72 6.45
N ILE A 75 3.76 -12.96 5.19
CA ILE A 75 2.35 -13.07 4.81
C ILE A 75 1.67 -14.24 5.53
N THR A 76 2.30 -15.40 5.58
CA THR A 76 1.75 -16.59 6.26
C THR A 76 1.53 -16.32 7.74
N ASN A 77 2.51 -15.73 8.42
CA ASN A 77 2.37 -15.40 9.83
C ASN A 77 1.25 -14.40 10.06
N LEU A 78 1.17 -13.33 9.27
CA LEU A 78 0.14 -12.30 9.44
C LEU A 78 -1.27 -12.83 9.20
N CYS A 79 -1.46 -13.64 8.16
CA CYS A 79 -2.75 -14.26 7.86
C CYS A 79 -3.16 -15.38 8.83
N SER A 80 -2.26 -15.79 9.73
CA SER A 80 -2.57 -16.74 10.81
C SER A 80 -3.05 -16.08 12.09
N LEU A 81 -2.96 -14.75 12.18
CA LEU A 81 -3.34 -13.97 13.36
C LEU A 81 -4.79 -13.52 13.27
N ASP A 82 -5.43 -13.32 14.43
CA ASP A 82 -6.79 -12.80 14.48
C ASP A 82 -6.82 -11.32 14.07
N PHE A 83 -7.46 -11.03 12.94
CA PHE A 83 -7.68 -9.68 12.45
C PHE A 83 -8.95 -9.08 13.06
N SER A 84 -8.84 -7.87 13.61
CA SER A 84 -9.92 -7.24 14.38
C SER A 84 -10.49 -5.95 13.79
N CYS A 85 -9.90 -5.37 12.73
CA CYS A 85 -10.35 -4.10 12.20
C CYS A 85 -11.78 -4.16 11.62
N SER A 86 -12.58 -3.16 11.95
CA SER A 86 -13.87 -2.87 11.35
C SER A 86 -13.87 -1.54 10.59
N TYR A 87 -14.88 -1.34 9.75
CA TYR A 87 -15.10 -0.05 9.07
C TYR A 87 -15.18 1.12 10.07
N GLU A 88 -15.90 0.96 11.18
CA GLU A 88 -16.07 2.05 12.16
C GLU A 88 -14.77 2.38 12.92
N GLU A 89 -13.94 1.38 13.18
CA GLU A 89 -12.61 1.60 13.77
C GLU A 89 -11.68 2.31 12.80
N GLY A 90 -11.58 1.84 11.56
CA GLY A 90 -10.82 2.52 10.50
C GLY A 90 -11.31 3.95 10.32
N LYS A 91 -12.63 4.16 10.34
CA LYS A 91 -13.26 5.47 10.21
C LYS A 91 -12.86 6.45 11.29
N LYS A 92 -12.89 6.00 12.54
CA LYS A 92 -12.47 6.82 13.68
C LYS A 92 -11.02 7.27 13.54
N ILE A 93 -10.15 6.41 13.02
CA ILE A 93 -8.73 6.72 12.80
C ILE A 93 -8.58 7.74 11.66
N TRP A 94 -9.13 7.46 10.47
CA TRP A 94 -8.92 8.37 9.34
C TRP A 94 -9.57 9.74 9.55
N GLN A 95 -10.70 9.84 10.25
CA GLN A 95 -11.31 11.14 10.58
C GLN A 95 -10.45 11.97 11.54
N LYS A 96 -9.67 11.31 12.41
CA LYS A 96 -8.73 12.00 13.30
C LYS A 96 -7.56 12.57 12.48
N VAL A 97 -7.08 11.83 11.50
CA VAL A 97 -6.06 12.28 10.54
C VAL A 97 -6.58 13.42 9.67
N GLU A 98 -7.79 13.32 9.10
CA GLU A 98 -8.42 14.40 8.34
C GLU A 98 -8.47 15.72 9.12
N LYS A 99 -8.75 15.64 10.42
CA LYS A 99 -8.78 16.81 11.31
C LYS A 99 -7.39 17.35 11.63
N LYS A 100 -6.44 16.48 11.97
CA LYS A 100 -5.10 16.87 12.46
C LYS A 100 -4.12 17.21 11.33
N CYS A 101 -4.33 16.69 10.14
CA CYS A 101 -3.51 16.86 8.94
C CYS A 101 -4.21 17.69 7.86
N ALA A 102 -5.14 18.58 8.23
CA ALA A 102 -5.96 19.30 7.26
C ALA A 102 -5.14 20.18 6.29
N ASN A 103 -4.01 20.72 6.74
CA ASN A 103 -3.12 21.54 5.91
C ASN A 103 -2.37 20.67 4.89
N GLU A 104 -1.88 19.51 5.35
CA GLU A 104 -1.17 18.53 4.53
C GLU A 104 -2.09 17.95 3.46
N LEU A 105 -3.34 17.62 3.82
CA LEU A 105 -4.37 17.09 2.92
C LEU A 105 -4.98 18.13 1.96
N ALA A 106 -4.58 19.40 2.07
CA ALA A 106 -4.92 20.44 1.11
C ALA A 106 -3.88 20.55 -0.02
N ILE A 107 -2.71 19.93 0.13
CA ILE A 107 -1.63 19.99 -0.85
C ILE A 107 -1.89 18.98 -1.97
N TYR A 108 -1.84 19.45 -3.21
CA TYR A 108 -1.88 18.57 -4.38
C TYR A 108 -0.58 17.75 -4.46
N ILE A 109 -0.72 16.45 -4.70
CA ILE A 109 0.39 15.53 -4.88
C ILE A 109 0.39 15.03 -6.32
N ASP A 110 1.53 15.16 -6.99
CA ASP A 110 1.81 14.39 -8.21
C ASP A 110 2.30 13.00 -7.81
N TRP A 111 1.38 12.04 -7.82
CA TRP A 111 1.64 10.64 -7.47
C TRP A 111 2.58 9.92 -8.46
N SER A 112 2.84 10.50 -9.63
CA SER A 112 3.78 9.95 -10.62
C SER A 112 5.24 10.40 -10.40
N ALA A 113 5.47 11.35 -9.48
CA ALA A 113 6.78 11.87 -9.15
C ALA A 113 7.69 10.83 -8.46
N ASN A 114 9.01 11.08 -8.47
CA ASN A 114 9.99 10.24 -7.77
C ASN A 114 9.70 10.24 -6.25
N PRO A 115 9.77 9.08 -5.56
CA PRO A 115 9.51 8.97 -4.13
C PRO A 115 10.34 9.89 -3.24
N SER A 116 11.55 10.26 -3.67
CA SER A 116 12.43 11.18 -2.93
C SER A 116 12.05 12.66 -3.04
N LEU A 117 11.14 13.03 -3.94
CA LEU A 117 10.76 14.43 -4.19
C LEU A 117 9.54 14.89 -3.41
N LEU A 118 8.75 13.98 -2.85
CA LEU A 118 7.53 14.34 -2.12
C LEU A 118 7.80 14.58 -0.63
N ASP A 119 7.07 15.53 -0.06
CA ASP A 119 7.08 15.77 1.38
C ASP A 119 6.50 14.56 2.11
N HIS A 120 7.30 13.98 2.99
CA HIS A 120 6.92 12.77 3.68
C HIS A 120 5.65 12.93 4.52
N THR A 121 5.51 14.06 5.24
CA THR A 121 4.37 14.30 6.12
C THR A 121 3.09 14.34 5.31
N VAL A 122 3.13 15.05 4.18
CA VAL A 122 2.02 15.14 3.23
C VAL A 122 1.61 13.76 2.74
N VAL A 123 2.57 12.96 2.23
CA VAL A 123 2.24 11.63 1.73
C VAL A 123 1.74 10.71 2.85
N SER A 124 2.35 10.72 4.03
CA SER A 124 1.93 9.89 5.18
C SER A 124 0.48 10.16 5.58
N SER A 125 0.00 11.41 5.48
CA SER A 125 -1.40 11.74 5.76
C SER A 125 -2.37 11.04 4.80
N TYR A 126 -2.08 11.10 3.49
CA TYR A 126 -2.90 10.41 2.48
C TYR A 126 -2.82 8.89 2.63
N ALA A 127 -1.61 8.35 2.78
CA ALA A 127 -1.38 6.91 2.92
C ALA A 127 -2.09 6.34 4.15
N THR A 128 -2.09 7.05 5.27
CA THR A 128 -2.81 6.62 6.48
C THR A 128 -4.31 6.48 6.23
N ILE A 129 -4.93 7.44 5.54
CA ILE A 129 -6.37 7.40 5.24
C ILE A 129 -6.69 6.25 4.27
N LEU A 130 -5.89 6.09 3.21
CA LEU A 130 -5.99 4.99 2.25
C LEU A 130 -5.88 3.62 2.95
N SER A 131 -4.82 3.42 3.75
CA SER A 131 -4.58 2.18 4.48
C SER A 131 -5.75 1.84 5.39
N ASN A 132 -6.21 2.78 6.23
CA ASN A 132 -7.32 2.50 7.15
C ASN A 132 -8.64 2.17 6.43
N TYR A 133 -8.94 2.87 5.33
CA TYR A 133 -10.15 2.59 4.57
C TYR A 133 -10.10 1.21 3.92
N PHE A 134 -8.94 0.79 3.40
CA PHE A 134 -8.79 -0.47 2.69
C PHE A 134 -8.24 -1.63 3.54
N SER A 135 -7.98 -1.46 4.84
CA SER A 135 -7.41 -2.53 5.70
C SER A 135 -8.22 -3.83 5.67
N VAL A 136 -9.56 -3.75 5.72
CA VAL A 136 -10.43 -4.93 5.69
C VAL A 136 -10.42 -5.63 4.32
N PRO A 137 -10.76 -4.96 3.20
CA PRO A 137 -10.73 -5.64 1.90
C PRO A 137 -9.32 -6.13 1.54
N GLU A 138 -8.26 -5.44 1.96
CA GLU A 138 -6.90 -5.93 1.74
C GLU A 138 -6.61 -7.20 2.53
N HIS A 139 -6.90 -7.22 3.84
CA HIS A 139 -6.71 -8.40 4.66
C HIS A 139 -7.41 -9.61 4.01
N ASN A 140 -8.68 -9.45 3.64
CA ASN A 140 -9.45 -10.50 2.98
C ASN A 140 -8.86 -10.91 1.62
N SER A 141 -8.27 -9.96 0.89
CA SER A 141 -7.65 -10.21 -0.42
C SER A 141 -6.34 -10.99 -0.29
N ILE A 142 -5.45 -10.56 0.60
CA ILE A 142 -4.13 -11.16 0.83
C ILE A 142 -4.24 -12.53 1.48
N CYS A 143 -5.13 -12.67 2.46
CA CYS A 143 -5.27 -13.88 3.25
C CYS A 143 -6.24 -14.92 2.66
N HIS A 144 -6.84 -14.62 1.51
CA HIS A 144 -7.58 -15.61 0.74
C HIS A 144 -6.66 -16.74 0.30
N LYS A 145 -7.12 -17.99 0.43
CA LYS A 145 -6.42 -19.16 -0.10
C LYS A 145 -7.02 -19.53 -1.44
N THR A 146 -6.17 -19.70 -2.45
CA THR A 146 -6.62 -20.20 -3.75
C THR A 146 -7.07 -21.65 -3.68
N SER A 147 -7.66 -22.11 -4.77
CA SER A 147 -7.99 -23.52 -5.00
C SER A 147 -6.78 -24.46 -4.85
N GLU A 148 -5.55 -23.98 -5.05
CA GLU A 148 -4.32 -24.75 -4.80
C GLU A 148 -3.80 -24.62 -3.34
N GLY A 149 -4.45 -23.81 -2.51
CA GLY A 149 -4.17 -23.65 -1.09
C GLY A 149 -3.12 -22.60 -0.75
N GLU A 150 -2.55 -21.90 -1.75
CA GLU A 150 -1.60 -20.80 -1.55
C GLU A 150 -2.35 -19.51 -1.17
N LEU A 151 -1.75 -18.67 -0.32
CA LEU A 151 -2.31 -17.36 0.02
C LEU A 151 -2.16 -16.41 -1.16
N CYS A 152 -3.20 -15.62 -1.43
CA CYS A 152 -3.21 -14.72 -2.57
C CYS A 152 -2.17 -13.61 -2.50
N GLY A 153 -1.80 -13.16 -1.30
CA GLY A 153 -0.67 -12.26 -1.13
C GLY A 153 0.67 -12.86 -1.60
N ILE A 154 0.81 -14.19 -1.56
CA ILE A 154 2.01 -14.92 -2.02
C ILE A 154 1.94 -15.21 -3.51
N GLU A 155 0.80 -15.67 -4.01
CA GLU A 155 0.64 -16.01 -5.43
C GLU A 155 0.79 -14.77 -6.31
N ALA A 156 0.12 -13.67 -5.94
CA ALA A 156 0.00 -12.48 -6.77
C ALA A 156 1.34 -11.73 -6.97
N ILE A 157 2.29 -11.83 -6.04
CA ILE A 157 3.56 -11.08 -6.12
C ILE A 157 4.61 -11.74 -7.02
N LYS A 158 4.49 -13.05 -7.30
CA LYS A 158 5.52 -13.82 -8.03
C LYS A 158 5.85 -13.25 -9.41
N PRO A 159 4.87 -12.91 -10.28
CA PRO A 159 5.17 -12.40 -11.61
C PRO A 159 5.94 -11.07 -11.57
N LEU A 160 5.57 -10.17 -10.66
CA LEU A 160 6.27 -8.90 -10.47
C LEU A 160 7.70 -9.12 -10.01
N VAL A 161 7.92 -10.02 -9.04
CA VAL A 161 9.26 -10.32 -8.53
C VAL A 161 10.15 -10.95 -9.60
N ASP A 162 9.63 -11.84 -10.42
CA ASP A 162 10.40 -12.45 -11.50
C ASP A 162 10.78 -11.43 -12.56
N TRP A 163 9.89 -10.49 -12.89
CA TRP A 163 10.21 -9.36 -13.77
C TRP A 163 11.25 -8.41 -13.16
N LEU A 164 11.13 -8.06 -11.87
CA LEU A 164 12.11 -7.21 -11.19
C LEU A 164 13.52 -7.81 -11.21
N LYS A 165 13.64 -9.13 -11.01
CA LYS A 165 14.93 -9.84 -11.10
C LYS A 165 15.55 -9.76 -12.49
N GLN A 166 14.74 -9.62 -13.54
CA GLN A 166 15.22 -9.48 -14.92
C GLN A 166 15.66 -8.04 -15.22
N GLU A 167 14.85 -7.05 -14.81
CA GLU A 167 15.09 -5.64 -15.11
C GLU A 167 16.12 -4.97 -14.19
N ILE A 168 16.18 -5.40 -12.93
CA ILE A 168 16.99 -4.83 -11.85
C ILE A 168 17.63 -5.97 -11.03
N PRO A 169 18.50 -6.81 -11.64
CA PRO A 169 19.10 -7.96 -10.98
C PRO A 169 19.95 -7.60 -9.74
N GLU A 170 20.46 -6.37 -9.66
CA GLU A 170 21.20 -5.84 -8.53
C GLU A 170 20.35 -5.57 -7.28
N GLY A 171 19.02 -5.61 -7.41
CA GLY A 171 18.08 -5.24 -6.35
C GLY A 171 18.01 -3.74 -6.10
N ASN A 172 17.51 -3.33 -4.92
CA ASN A 172 17.37 -1.93 -4.50
C ASN A 172 16.42 -1.09 -5.39
N VAL A 173 15.26 -1.67 -5.67
CA VAL A 173 14.21 -1.00 -6.44
C VAL A 173 13.44 0.02 -5.58
N GLN A 174 13.09 1.16 -6.17
CA GLN A 174 12.12 2.11 -5.61
C GLN A 174 10.93 2.22 -6.56
N PHE A 175 9.71 2.28 -6.05
CA PHE A 175 8.51 2.40 -6.87
C PHE A 175 8.01 3.86 -6.87
N SER A 176 7.39 4.31 -7.96
CA SER A 176 6.60 5.55 -7.95
C SER A 176 5.38 5.40 -7.03
N TYR A 177 4.82 6.52 -6.56
CA TYR A 177 3.67 6.45 -5.66
C TYR A 177 2.40 5.89 -6.31
N ASP A 178 2.25 6.08 -7.61
CA ASP A 178 1.18 5.48 -8.41
C ASP A 178 1.50 4.04 -8.86
N GLN A 179 2.66 3.49 -8.48
CA GLN A 179 3.14 2.14 -8.82
C GLN A 179 3.15 1.84 -10.33
N GLN A 180 3.22 2.88 -11.17
CA GLN A 180 3.36 2.70 -12.62
C GLN A 180 4.81 2.51 -13.03
N TYR A 181 5.74 2.93 -12.16
CA TYR A 181 7.16 2.92 -12.47
C TYR A 181 7.99 2.36 -11.32
N VAL A 182 9.14 1.81 -11.69
CA VAL A 182 10.25 1.52 -10.81
C VAL A 182 11.47 2.36 -11.19
N TYR A 183 12.27 2.71 -10.20
CA TYR A 183 13.49 3.47 -10.34
C TYR A 183 14.68 2.60 -9.93
N LYS A 184 15.67 2.54 -10.80
CA LYS A 184 17.00 2.01 -10.47
C LYS A 184 17.74 2.99 -9.56
N LYS A 185 18.81 2.51 -8.92
CA LYS A 185 19.68 3.34 -8.07
C LYS A 185 20.30 4.54 -8.80
N ASP A 186 20.50 4.45 -10.12
CA ASP A 186 21.01 5.54 -10.95
C ASP A 186 19.93 6.55 -11.38
N GLY A 187 18.68 6.36 -10.96
CA GLY A 187 17.54 7.21 -11.30
C GLY A 187 16.81 6.81 -12.58
N THR A 188 17.26 5.76 -13.30
CA THR A 188 16.57 5.26 -14.49
C THR A 188 15.16 4.80 -14.14
N ARG A 189 14.16 5.35 -14.81
CA ARG A 189 12.74 5.04 -14.65
C ARG A 189 12.31 3.96 -15.66
N ILE A 190 11.70 2.88 -15.17
CA ILE A 190 11.15 1.78 -15.98
C ILE A 190 9.66 1.68 -15.68
N GLN A 191 8.84 1.60 -16.72
CA GLN A 191 7.40 1.37 -16.55
C GLN A 191 7.12 -0.10 -16.25
N ILE A 192 6.28 -0.36 -15.25
CA ILE A 192 5.86 -1.71 -14.90
C ILE A 192 4.86 -2.21 -15.97
N PRO A 193 5.08 -3.39 -16.59
CA PRO A 193 4.15 -3.97 -17.54
C PRO A 193 2.77 -4.20 -16.93
N MET A 194 1.71 -3.75 -17.62
CA MET A 194 0.32 -3.79 -17.15
C MET A 194 -0.20 -5.19 -16.86
N GLU A 195 0.34 -6.21 -17.52
CA GLU A 195 -0.07 -7.60 -17.40
C GLU A 195 0.39 -8.25 -16.10
N LEU A 196 1.54 -7.82 -15.53
CA LEU A 196 2.06 -8.34 -14.24
C LEU A 196 1.21 -7.92 -13.05
N VAL A 197 0.36 -6.95 -13.31
CA VAL A 197 -0.37 -6.17 -12.35
C VAL A 197 -1.89 -6.21 -12.69
N GLY A 198 -2.24 -6.94 -13.75
CA GLY A 198 -3.60 -7.23 -14.18
C GLY A 198 -4.16 -8.47 -13.49
N TYR A 199 -5.09 -8.26 -12.57
CA TYR A 199 -5.64 -9.24 -11.64
C TYR A 199 -6.72 -10.16 -12.23
N CYS A 200 -6.42 -10.83 -13.35
CA CYS A 200 -7.40 -11.71 -14.02
C CYS A 200 -7.39 -13.16 -13.53
N GLY A 201 -6.39 -13.57 -12.73
CA GLY A 201 -6.33 -14.87 -12.06
C GLY A 201 -7.31 -15.01 -10.89
N GLU A 202 -7.28 -16.14 -10.19
CA GLU A 202 -8.16 -16.41 -9.04
C GLU A 202 -8.02 -15.34 -7.95
N CYS A 203 -6.79 -15.09 -7.49
CA CYS A 203 -6.51 -14.05 -6.49
C CYS A 203 -6.91 -12.66 -6.92
N GLY A 204 -6.71 -12.37 -8.20
CA GLY A 204 -7.05 -11.08 -8.73
C GLY A 204 -8.55 -10.81 -8.73
N LYS A 205 -9.35 -11.82 -9.13
CA LYS A 205 -10.82 -11.78 -9.04
C LYS A 205 -11.30 -11.64 -7.60
N ASN A 206 -10.66 -12.35 -6.66
CA ASN A 206 -10.97 -12.23 -5.24
C ASN A 206 -10.73 -10.79 -4.74
N MET A 207 -9.56 -10.21 -5.03
CA MET A 207 -9.27 -8.83 -4.65
C MET A 207 -10.29 -7.85 -5.24
N ILE A 208 -10.54 -7.93 -6.54
CA ILE A 208 -11.53 -7.07 -7.22
C ILE A 208 -12.88 -7.14 -6.51
N ASN A 209 -13.30 -8.34 -6.12
CA ASN A 209 -14.57 -8.54 -5.43
C ASN A 209 -14.59 -7.91 -4.03
N GLU A 210 -13.56 -8.16 -3.20
CA GLU A 210 -13.46 -7.60 -1.84
C GLU A 210 -13.52 -6.07 -1.86
N TYR A 211 -12.71 -5.44 -2.71
CA TYR A 211 -12.64 -3.98 -2.83
C TYR A 211 -13.92 -3.36 -3.39
N LYS A 212 -14.52 -3.99 -4.41
CA LYS A 212 -15.77 -3.49 -4.99
C LYS A 212 -16.92 -3.56 -3.99
N ILE A 213 -17.09 -4.70 -3.32
CA ILE A 213 -18.12 -4.87 -2.29
C ILE A 213 -17.91 -3.85 -1.17
N TRP A 214 -16.66 -3.63 -0.77
CA TRP A 214 -16.34 -2.64 0.26
C TRP A 214 -16.78 -1.23 -0.13
N MET A 215 -16.43 -0.77 -1.33
CA MET A 215 -16.80 0.57 -1.82
C MET A 215 -18.28 0.72 -2.16
N ASP A 216 -18.97 -0.36 -2.51
CA ASP A 216 -20.42 -0.35 -2.72
C ASP A 216 -21.18 -0.28 -1.37
N LYS A 217 -20.59 -0.82 -0.30
CA LYS A 217 -21.17 -0.83 1.05
C LYS A 217 -20.85 0.42 1.86
N PHE A 218 -19.65 0.99 1.68
CA PHE A 218 -19.12 2.05 2.54
C PHE A 218 -18.66 3.26 1.73
N VAL A 219 -19.00 4.45 2.21
CA VAL A 219 -18.65 5.71 1.54
C VAL A 219 -17.14 5.86 1.48
N VAL A 220 -16.62 6.09 0.27
CA VAL A 220 -15.21 6.41 0.02
C VAL A 220 -14.92 7.83 0.54
N PRO A 221 -13.91 8.04 1.41
CA PRO A 221 -13.47 9.36 1.85
C PRO A 221 -13.09 10.28 0.68
N ASP A 222 -13.46 11.57 0.77
CA ASP A 222 -13.14 12.57 -0.26
C ASP A 222 -11.63 12.68 -0.51
N VAL A 223 -10.82 12.51 0.54
CA VAL A 223 -9.35 12.50 0.43
C VAL A 223 -8.87 11.40 -0.51
N ILE A 224 -9.49 10.22 -0.48
CA ILE A 224 -9.18 9.13 -1.40
C ILE A 224 -9.63 9.53 -2.81
N LEU A 225 -10.85 10.05 -2.97
CA LEU A 225 -11.35 10.47 -4.28
C LEU A 225 -10.48 11.56 -4.93
N LYS A 226 -9.91 12.49 -4.16
CA LYS A 226 -8.96 13.50 -4.66
C LYS A 226 -7.74 12.88 -5.34
N VAL A 227 -7.25 11.74 -4.87
CA VAL A 227 -6.13 11.00 -5.50
C VAL A 227 -6.53 10.49 -6.90
N PHE A 228 -7.82 10.25 -7.10
CA PHE A 228 -8.39 9.75 -8.33
C PHE A 228 -9.20 10.82 -9.08
N ASP A 229 -8.74 12.07 -9.08
CA ASP A 229 -9.37 13.21 -9.77
C ASP A 229 -10.85 13.41 -9.42
N ASN A 230 -11.21 13.13 -8.16
CA ASN A 230 -12.58 13.13 -7.65
C ASN A 230 -13.53 12.20 -8.43
N ASN A 231 -13.00 11.10 -8.97
CA ASN A 231 -13.71 10.20 -9.86
C ASN A 231 -13.81 8.79 -9.26
N LEU A 232 -14.99 8.46 -8.71
CA LEU A 232 -15.27 7.13 -8.18
C LEU A 232 -15.16 6.03 -9.24
N GLU A 233 -15.54 6.29 -10.50
CA GLU A 233 -15.40 5.32 -11.60
C GLU A 233 -13.95 5.17 -12.08
N ALA A 234 -13.11 6.18 -11.85
CA ALA A 234 -11.68 6.02 -11.96
C ALA A 234 -11.25 5.01 -10.90
N LEU A 235 -11.48 5.28 -9.61
CA LEU A 235 -11.16 4.41 -8.47
C LEU A 235 -11.69 2.97 -8.64
N LYS A 236 -12.97 2.78 -8.95
CA LYS A 236 -13.56 1.45 -9.20
C LYS A 236 -12.90 0.74 -10.38
N GLY A 237 -12.49 1.48 -11.39
CA GLY A 237 -11.75 0.92 -12.53
C GLY A 237 -10.36 0.39 -12.16
N TYR A 238 -9.77 0.77 -11.02
CA TYR A 238 -8.53 0.17 -10.52
C TYR A 238 -8.75 -1.27 -10.04
N PHE A 239 -9.96 -1.56 -9.54
CA PHE A 239 -10.38 -2.89 -9.11
C PHE A 239 -11.21 -3.53 -10.22
N SER A 240 -10.62 -3.65 -11.40
CA SER A 240 -11.23 -4.33 -12.53
C SER A 240 -10.20 -5.12 -13.32
N CYS A 241 -10.64 -6.23 -13.92
CA CYS A 241 -9.84 -6.90 -14.93
C CYS A 241 -9.82 -6.02 -16.18
N PRO A 242 -8.66 -5.61 -16.72
CA PRO A 242 -8.64 -5.07 -18.07
C PRO A 242 -9.26 -6.13 -18.99
N LEU A 243 -10.36 -5.78 -19.65
CA LEU A 243 -10.86 -6.59 -20.76
C LEU A 243 -9.71 -6.67 -21.75
N ILE A 244 -9.13 -7.86 -21.90
CA ILE A 244 -8.25 -8.14 -23.03
C ILE A 244 -9.15 -7.99 -24.26
N LEU A 245 -9.06 -6.83 -24.91
CA LEU A 245 -9.62 -6.58 -26.24
C LEU A 245 -8.62 -7.06 -27.27
#